data_AF-A0A956FMQ9-F1
#
_entry.id   AF-A0A956FMQ9-F1
#
_cell.length_a   1.000
_cell.length_b   1.000
_cell.length_c   1.000
_cell.angle_alpha   90.00
_cell.angle_beta   90.00
_cell.angle_gamma   90.00
#
_symmetry.space_group_name_H-M   'P 1'
#
loop_
_entity.id
_entity.type
_entity.pdbx_description
1 polymer ?
#
loop_
_entity_poly.entity_id
_entity_poly.type
_entity_poly.pdbx_seq_one_letter_code
_entity_poly.pdbx_strand_id
1 'polypeptide(L)'
;MSEAEPGEALAVVEAGELELTAPRPMTPTYVAGAVAAVLLLGGTTVAWIIGLVVAVAALVANGEIVPLLTMAATAWLVARGWTALYQSVAARLRPTDLSETALLPDAFWTLTPQLRRLILDTRTSREALLDPELTRAELLRELFAWVTCIAEVEGPDRDTLHDHHLDARRLRDEITALYDRPDLQARALELLDRFEAQLLDRGRDPFR
;
A
#
# COMPACT_ATOMS: atom_id res chain seq x y z
N MET A 1 -10.02 -38.33 12.74
CA MET A 1 -9.65 -37.48 11.59
C MET A 1 -10.96 -36.93 11.06
N SER A 2 -11.27 -35.68 11.38
CA SER A 2 -12.54 -35.05 11.02
C SER A 2 -12.46 -34.65 9.55
N GLU A 3 -13.34 -35.21 8.72
CA GLU A 3 -13.55 -34.70 7.37
C GLU A 3 -14.17 -33.32 7.51
N ALA A 4 -13.41 -32.27 7.20
CA ALA A 4 -13.94 -30.91 7.13
C ALA A 4 -15.06 -30.90 6.10
N GLU A 5 -16.22 -30.35 6.47
CA GLU A 5 -17.35 -30.26 5.56
C GLU A 5 -16.93 -29.46 4.31
N PRO A 6 -17.39 -29.81 3.11
CA PRO A 6 -16.96 -29.18 1.87
C PRO A 6 -17.17 -27.66 1.83
N GLY A 7 -18.08 -27.11 2.65
CA GLY A 7 -18.26 -25.67 2.82
C GLY A 7 -17.19 -24.99 3.69
N GLU A 8 -16.62 -25.70 4.66
CA GLU A 8 -15.54 -25.19 5.53
C GLU A 8 -14.21 -25.15 4.77
N ALA A 9 -13.95 -26.14 3.93
CA ALA A 9 -12.80 -26.14 3.03
C ALA A 9 -12.87 -25.02 1.98
N LEU A 10 -14.06 -24.74 1.43
CA LEU A 10 -14.23 -23.64 0.47
C LEU A 10 -14.00 -22.28 1.14
N ALA A 11 -14.52 -22.08 2.36
CA ALA A 11 -14.32 -20.83 3.12
C ALA A 11 -12.86 -20.60 3.53
N VAL A 12 -12.11 -21.66 3.85
CA VAL A 12 -10.67 -21.56 4.16
C VAL A 12 -9.85 -21.26 2.89
N VAL A 13 -10.23 -21.83 1.74
CA VAL A 13 -9.60 -21.52 0.44
C VAL A 13 -9.93 -20.09 0.01
N GLU A 14 -11.18 -19.65 0.17
CA GLU A 14 -11.64 -18.30 -0.16
C GLU A 14 -11.00 -17.25 0.78
N ALA A 15 -10.86 -17.56 2.07
CA ALA A 15 -10.11 -16.73 3.02
C ALA A 15 -8.62 -16.67 2.67
N GLY A 16 -8.00 -17.79 2.29
CA GLY A 16 -6.61 -17.83 1.85
C GLY A 16 -6.35 -17.11 0.52
N GLU A 17 -7.30 -17.13 -0.41
CA GLU A 17 -7.24 -16.35 -1.67
C GLU A 17 -7.43 -14.85 -1.44
N LEU A 18 -8.25 -14.46 -0.46
CA LEU A 18 -8.42 -13.07 -0.03
C LEU A 18 -7.22 -12.56 0.79
N GLU A 19 -6.51 -13.43 1.49
CA GLU A 19 -5.28 -13.11 2.25
C GLU A 19 -4.07 -12.86 1.34
N LEU A 20 -4.17 -13.23 0.07
CA LEU A 20 -3.13 -13.10 -0.95
C LEU A 20 -3.37 -11.95 -1.94
N THR A 21 -3.94 -10.82 -1.50
CA THR A 21 -3.78 -9.57 -2.25
C THR A 21 -2.28 -9.29 -2.43
N ALA A 22 -1.85 -9.13 -3.69
CA ALA A 22 -0.44 -9.00 -4.03
C ALA A 22 0.19 -7.83 -3.25
N PRO A 23 1.40 -7.99 -2.68
CA PRO A 23 2.09 -6.88 -2.03
C PRO A 23 2.22 -5.72 -3.01
N ARG A 24 2.14 -4.48 -2.49
CA ARG A 24 2.12 -3.25 -3.31
C ARG A 24 3.18 -3.33 -4.42
N PRO A 25 2.83 -3.05 -5.69
CA PRO A 25 3.80 -3.12 -6.78
C PRO A 25 4.96 -2.15 -6.48
N MET A 26 6.17 -2.69 -6.37
CA MET A 26 7.36 -1.86 -6.20
C MET A 26 7.64 -1.13 -7.52
N THR A 27 7.30 0.16 -7.57
CA THR A 27 7.63 0.98 -8.74
C THR A 27 9.15 1.03 -8.91
N PRO A 28 9.68 1.05 -10.15
CA PRO A 28 11.12 1.18 -10.39
C PRO A 28 11.74 2.40 -9.69
N THR A 29 10.97 3.49 -9.57
CA THR A 29 11.36 4.71 -8.85
C THR A 29 11.51 4.47 -7.35
N TYR A 30 10.58 3.73 -6.73
CA TYR A 30 10.70 3.36 -5.33
C TYR A 30 11.87 2.41 -5.08
N VAL A 31 12.07 1.42 -5.95
CA VAL A 31 13.23 0.52 -5.86
C VAL A 31 14.52 1.31 -5.96
N ALA A 32 14.63 2.22 -6.94
CA ALA A 32 15.78 3.10 -7.08
C ALA A 32 15.98 3.99 -5.84
N GLY A 33 14.90 4.55 -5.28
CA GLY A 33 14.94 5.34 -4.05
C GLY A 33 15.36 4.54 -2.82
N ALA A 34 14.84 3.33 -2.65
CA ALA A 34 15.20 2.42 -1.57
C ALA A 34 16.66 1.97 -1.70
N VAL A 35 17.12 1.63 -2.90
CA VAL A 35 18.53 1.30 -3.17
C VAL A 35 19.43 2.50 -2.88
N ALA A 36 19.06 3.70 -3.33
CA ALA A 36 19.80 4.92 -3.04
C ALA A 36 19.85 5.21 -1.52
N ALA A 37 18.74 5.03 -0.81
CA ALA A 37 18.68 5.18 0.64
C ALA A 37 19.56 4.15 1.36
N VAL A 38 19.57 2.88 0.92
CA VAL A 38 20.48 1.84 1.43
C VAL A 38 21.94 2.22 1.19
N LEU A 39 22.29 2.72 0.00
CA LEU A 39 23.66 3.13 -0.33
C LEU A 39 24.11 4.32 0.53
N LEU A 40 23.24 5.32 0.71
CA LEU A 40 23.52 6.50 1.53
C LEU A 40 23.64 6.14 3.02
N LEU A 41 22.68 5.40 3.58
CA LEU A 41 22.72 4.93 4.97
C LEU A 41 23.89 3.99 5.22
N GLY A 42 24.17 3.08 4.29
CA GLY A 42 25.31 2.18 4.33
C GLY A 42 26.63 2.95 4.33
N GLY A 43 26.81 3.90 3.40
CA GLY A 43 28.00 4.76 3.36
C GLY A 43 28.17 5.59 4.62
N THR A 44 27.08 6.17 5.13
CA THR A 44 27.07 6.91 6.41
C THR A 44 27.44 6.01 7.59
N THR A 45 26.95 4.77 7.61
CA THR A 45 27.27 3.79 8.65
C THR A 45 28.76 3.42 8.62
N VAL A 46 29.34 3.22 7.43
CA VAL A 46 30.78 2.94 7.28
C VAL A 46 31.62 4.13 7.76
N ALA A 47 31.28 5.35 7.34
CA ALA A 47 31.95 6.57 7.79
C ALA A 47 31.85 6.73 9.31
N TRP A 48 30.70 6.42 9.90
CA TRP A 48 30.48 6.42 11.34
C TRP A 48 31.37 5.39 12.05
N ILE A 49 31.50 4.15 11.55
CA ILE A 49 32.39 3.13 12.13
C ILE A 49 33.84 3.62 12.14
N ILE A 50 34.31 4.22 11.04
CA ILE A 50 35.66 4.78 10.96
C ILE A 50 35.83 5.91 11.99
N GLY A 51 34.86 6.82 12.09
CA GLY A 51 34.86 7.88 13.10
C GLY A 51 34.89 7.34 14.53
N LEU A 52 34.24 6.21 14.80
CA LEU A 52 34.23 5.57 16.11
C LEU A 52 35.63 5.06 16.47
N VAL A 53 36.32 4.44 15.53
CA VAL A 53 37.71 3.98 15.73
C VAL A 53 38.62 5.17 16.08
N VAL A 54 38.47 6.30 15.37
CA VAL A 54 39.22 7.53 15.66
C VAL A 54 38.87 8.10 17.04
N ALA A 55 37.59 8.13 17.41
CA ALA A 55 37.13 8.60 18.72
C ALA A 55 37.66 7.73 19.87
N VAL A 56 37.69 6.40 19.70
CA VAL A 56 38.29 5.47 20.66
C VAL A 56 39.80 5.69 20.76
N ALA A 57 40.48 5.87 19.63
CA ALA A 57 41.91 6.17 19.63
C ALA A 57 42.21 7.49 20.36
N ALA A 58 41.41 8.53 20.16
CA ALA A 58 41.53 9.81 20.87
C ALA A 58 41.27 9.66 22.38
N LEU A 59 40.29 8.85 22.78
CA LEU A 59 40.04 8.54 24.18
C LEU A 59 41.24 7.83 24.83
N VAL A 60 41.81 6.83 24.15
CA VAL A 60 42.96 6.05 24.67
C VAL A 60 44.24 6.88 24.69
N ALA A 61 44.49 7.70 23.66
CA ALA A 61 45.72 8.49 23.54
C ALA A 61 45.70 9.76 24.40
N ASN A 62 44.56 10.47 24.43
CA ASN A 62 44.45 11.83 24.99
C ASN A 62 43.47 11.93 26.17
N GLY A 63 42.73 10.87 26.49
CA GLY A 63 41.69 10.91 27.55
C GLY A 63 40.43 11.69 27.16
N GLU A 64 40.22 11.97 25.87
CA GLU A 64 39.11 12.80 25.38
C GLU A 64 37.80 11.99 25.22
N ILE A 65 36.80 12.31 26.05
CA ILE A 65 35.46 11.68 26.00
C ILE A 65 34.52 12.33 24.97
N VAL A 66 34.72 13.61 24.65
CA VAL A 66 33.82 14.39 23.78
C VAL A 66 33.61 13.77 22.39
N PRO A 67 34.65 13.23 21.70
CA PRO A 67 34.46 12.53 20.44
C PRO A 67 33.52 11.33 20.57
N LEU A 68 33.68 10.55 21.65
CA LEU A 68 32.88 9.35 21.90
C LEU A 68 31.39 9.67 22.13
N LEU A 69 31.09 10.76 22.85
CA LEU A 69 29.72 11.23 23.05
C LEU A 69 29.05 11.68 21.74
N THR A 70 29.82 12.33 20.87
CA THR A 70 29.35 12.75 19.53
C THR A 70 29.05 11.52 18.66
N MET A 71 29.89 10.49 18.76
CA MET A 71 29.65 9.21 18.09
C MET A 71 28.39 8.50 18.60
N ALA A 72 28.10 8.55 19.91
CA ALA A 72 26.88 7.97 20.48
C ALA A 72 25.61 8.69 19.99
N ALA A 73 25.61 10.02 19.93
CA ALA A 73 24.47 10.79 19.41
C ALA A 73 24.21 10.48 17.93
N THR A 74 25.27 10.39 17.13
CA THR A 74 25.15 10.04 15.70
C THR A 74 24.75 8.58 15.48
N ALA A 75 25.12 7.66 16.38
CA ALA A 75 24.66 6.26 16.34
C ALA A 75 23.13 6.17 16.41
N TRP A 76 22.53 6.97 17.29
CA TRP A 76 21.08 7.01 17.45
C TRP A 76 20.39 7.48 16.17
N LEU A 77 20.95 8.48 15.47
CA LEU A 77 20.43 8.97 14.18
C LEU A 77 20.54 7.91 13.08
N VAL A 78 21.68 7.21 12.99
CA VAL A 78 21.87 6.12 12.02
C VAL A 78 20.87 4.99 12.29
N ALA A 79 20.70 4.58 13.55
CA ALA A 79 19.73 3.56 13.94
C ALA A 79 18.29 3.97 13.57
N ARG A 80 17.93 5.24 13.80
CA ARG A 80 16.62 5.80 13.41
C ARG A 80 16.42 5.76 11.89
N GLY A 81 17.44 6.11 11.12
CA GLY A 81 17.40 6.07 9.66
C GLY A 81 17.16 4.65 9.12
N TRP A 82 17.86 3.66 9.66
CA TRP A 82 17.62 2.24 9.32
C TRP A 82 16.23 1.75 9.73
N THR A 83 15.74 2.16 10.89
CA THR A 83 14.39 1.78 11.36
C THR A 83 13.30 2.37 10.46
N ALA A 84 13.45 3.63 10.05
CA ALA A 84 12.53 4.28 9.14
C ALA A 84 12.50 3.61 7.76
N LEU A 85 13.68 3.28 7.21
CA LEU A 85 13.80 2.55 5.94
C LEU A 85 13.19 1.15 6.03
N TYR A 86 13.43 0.44 7.14
CA TYR A 86 12.81 -0.86 7.38
C TYR A 86 11.29 -0.75 7.44
N GLN A 87 10.76 0.22 8.19
CA GLN A 87 9.32 0.45 8.30
C GLN A 87 8.70 0.82 6.95
N SER A 88 9.35 1.64 6.14
CA SER A 88 8.84 2.02 4.81
C SER A 88 8.78 0.82 3.86
N VAL A 89 9.83 0.00 3.84
CA VAL A 89 9.89 -1.22 3.03
C VAL A 89 8.90 -2.27 3.55
N ALA A 90 8.81 -2.47 4.87
CA ALA A 90 7.87 -3.40 5.48
C ALA A 90 6.41 -2.98 5.24
N ALA A 91 6.08 -1.70 5.32
CA ALA A 91 4.74 -1.20 5.02
C ALA A 91 4.32 -1.47 3.57
N ARG A 92 5.27 -1.46 2.61
CA ARG A 92 4.98 -1.82 1.22
C ARG A 92 4.93 -3.32 0.96
N LEU A 93 5.66 -4.10 1.75
CA LEU A 93 5.74 -5.55 1.62
C LEU A 93 4.69 -6.31 2.44
N ARG A 94 4.06 -5.67 3.43
CA ARG A 94 3.02 -6.30 4.22
C ARG A 94 1.85 -6.65 3.28
N PRO A 95 1.42 -7.93 3.25
CA PRO A 95 0.10 -8.26 2.76
C PRO A 95 -0.91 -7.40 3.53
N THR A 96 -1.91 -6.87 2.84
CA THR A 96 -2.99 -6.10 3.46
C THR A 96 -3.52 -6.91 4.64
N ASP A 97 -3.41 -6.36 5.84
CA ASP A 97 -3.77 -7.05 7.08
C ASP A 97 -5.30 -7.20 7.10
N LEU A 98 -5.77 -8.44 6.88
CA LEU A 98 -7.19 -8.76 6.87
C LEU A 98 -7.88 -8.50 8.22
N SER A 99 -7.17 -8.07 9.27
CA SER A 99 -7.82 -7.61 10.51
C SER A 99 -8.67 -6.34 10.34
N GLU A 100 -8.43 -5.53 9.30
CA GLU A 100 -9.33 -4.44 8.90
C GLU A 100 -10.60 -4.93 8.17
N THR A 101 -10.54 -6.17 7.69
CA THR A 101 -11.61 -7.18 7.67
C THR A 101 -12.92 -6.87 8.37
N ALA A 102 -12.79 -6.80 9.70
CA ALA A 102 -13.88 -6.77 10.65
C ALA A 102 -14.65 -5.45 10.64
N LEU A 103 -14.11 -4.41 9.98
CA LEU A 103 -14.75 -3.10 9.82
C LEU A 103 -15.52 -2.96 8.51
N LEU A 104 -15.57 -4.01 7.68
CA LEU A 104 -16.34 -4.00 6.44
C LEU A 104 -17.85 -4.16 6.72
N PRO A 105 -18.72 -3.41 6.01
CA PRO A 105 -20.17 -3.57 6.13
C PRO A 105 -20.63 -4.99 5.78
N ASP A 106 -21.74 -5.44 6.36
CA ASP A 106 -22.32 -6.77 6.08
C ASP A 106 -22.52 -7.05 4.58
N ALA A 107 -22.83 -6.01 3.80
CA ALA A 107 -22.98 -6.09 2.35
C ALA A 107 -21.72 -6.60 1.64
N PHE A 108 -20.52 -6.34 2.17
CA PHE A 108 -19.26 -6.87 1.63
C PHE A 108 -19.26 -8.40 1.58
N TRP A 109 -19.76 -9.04 2.64
CA TRP A 109 -19.83 -10.50 2.73
C TRP A 109 -20.88 -11.09 1.79
N THR A 110 -21.76 -10.28 1.19
CA THR A 110 -22.71 -10.73 0.16
C THR A 110 -22.16 -10.64 -1.26
N LEU A 111 -21.00 -10.00 -1.45
CA LEU A 111 -20.33 -9.91 -2.74
C LEU A 111 -19.65 -11.24 -3.10
N THR A 112 -19.44 -11.44 -4.40
CA THR A 112 -18.61 -12.53 -4.91
C THR A 112 -17.14 -12.35 -4.50
N PRO A 113 -16.32 -13.41 -4.50
CA PRO A 113 -14.89 -13.29 -4.18
C PRO A 113 -14.16 -12.25 -5.02
N GLN A 114 -14.48 -12.15 -6.32
CA GLN A 114 -13.85 -11.21 -7.24
C GLN A 114 -14.20 -9.76 -6.90
N LEU A 115 -15.47 -9.46 -6.59
CA LEU A 115 -15.89 -8.13 -6.15
C LEU A 115 -15.37 -7.77 -4.76
N ARG A 116 -15.28 -8.73 -3.84
CA ARG A 116 -14.65 -8.52 -2.52
C ARG A 116 -13.18 -8.12 -2.68
N ARG A 117 -12.43 -8.88 -3.48
CA ARG A 117 -11.03 -8.55 -3.80
C ARG A 117 -10.90 -7.15 -4.38
N LEU A 118 -11.80 -6.78 -5.27
CA LEU A 118 -11.80 -5.46 -5.89
C LEU A 118 -12.07 -4.31 -4.90
N ILE A 119 -12.92 -4.52 -3.90
CA ILE A 119 -13.12 -3.57 -2.79
C ILE A 119 -11.85 -3.44 -1.95
N LEU A 120 -11.17 -4.54 -1.65
CA LEU A 120 -9.90 -4.54 -0.92
C LEU A 120 -8.80 -3.82 -1.71
N ASP A 121 -8.71 -4.07 -3.02
CA ASP A 121 -7.79 -3.37 -3.92
C ASP A 121 -8.10 -1.86 -3.97
N THR A 122 -9.39 -1.49 -4.03
CA THR A 122 -9.84 -0.08 -3.99
C THR A 122 -9.41 0.61 -2.70
N ARG A 123 -9.59 -0.03 -1.54
CA ARG A 123 -9.15 0.50 -0.25
C ARG A 123 -7.62 0.62 -0.17
N THR A 124 -6.90 -0.36 -0.70
CA THR A 124 -5.44 -0.33 -0.77
C THR A 124 -4.95 0.85 -1.61
N SER A 125 -5.56 1.10 -2.78
CA SER A 125 -5.26 2.27 -3.59
C SER A 125 -5.64 3.58 -2.90
N ARG A 126 -6.72 3.61 -2.11
CA ARG A 126 -7.10 4.78 -1.31
C ARG A 126 -6.02 5.13 -0.29
N GLU A 127 -5.56 4.15 0.48
CA GLU A 127 -4.47 4.33 1.43
C GLU A 127 -3.19 4.79 0.76
N ALA A 128 -2.87 4.22 -0.41
CA ALA A 128 -1.73 4.65 -1.19
C ALA A 128 -1.86 6.15 -1.51
N LEU A 129 -2.99 6.58 -2.07
CA LEU A 129 -3.25 7.99 -2.42
C LEU A 129 -3.25 8.95 -1.22
N LEU A 130 -3.32 8.49 0.03
CA LEU A 130 -3.20 9.34 1.22
C LEU A 130 -1.74 9.66 1.60
N ASP A 131 -0.76 9.02 0.95
CA ASP A 131 0.66 9.34 1.15
C ASP A 131 0.97 10.77 0.68
N PRO A 132 1.40 11.68 1.57
CA PRO A 132 1.69 13.07 1.22
C PRO A 132 2.93 13.21 0.33
N GLU A 133 3.77 12.18 0.22
CA GLU A 133 4.99 12.20 -0.61
C GLU A 133 4.73 11.77 -2.06
N LEU A 134 3.52 11.33 -2.40
CA LEU A 134 3.19 10.88 -3.75
C LEU A 134 3.26 12.00 -4.78
N THR A 135 4.08 11.77 -5.81
CA THR A 135 4.10 12.66 -6.97
C THR A 135 2.84 12.46 -7.82
N ARG A 136 2.46 13.49 -8.59
CA ARG A 136 1.31 13.42 -9.53
C ARG A 136 1.36 12.22 -10.46
N ALA A 137 2.55 11.90 -10.98
CA ALA A 137 2.76 10.79 -11.89
C ALA A 137 2.55 9.43 -11.20
N GLU A 138 2.87 9.33 -9.91
CA GLU A 138 2.65 8.12 -9.12
C GLU A 138 1.18 7.96 -8.73
N LEU A 139 0.48 9.05 -8.37
CA LEU A 139 -0.97 9.04 -8.14
C LEU A 139 -1.72 8.47 -9.37
N LEU A 140 -1.40 8.98 -10.57
CA LEU A 140 -2.02 8.51 -11.81
C LEU A 140 -1.65 7.06 -12.14
N ARG A 141 -0.40 6.66 -11.88
CA ARG A 141 0.03 5.28 -12.08
C ARG A 141 -0.77 4.33 -11.20
N GLU A 142 -0.98 4.70 -9.95
CA GLU A 142 -1.76 3.90 -9.00
C GLU A 142 -3.22 3.77 -9.43
N LEU A 143 -3.84 4.88 -9.84
CA LEU A 143 -5.20 4.88 -10.37
C LEU A 143 -5.37 4.03 -11.64
N PHE A 144 -4.41 4.09 -12.57
CA PHE A 144 -4.46 3.25 -13.77
C PHE A 144 -4.18 1.77 -13.47
N ALA A 145 -3.35 1.47 -12.47
CA ALA A 145 -3.16 0.10 -12.01
C ALA A 145 -4.46 -0.45 -11.42
N TRP A 146 -5.13 0.31 -10.55
CA TRP A 146 -6.45 -0.01 -10.01
C TRP A 146 -7.50 -0.24 -11.12
N VAL A 147 -7.58 0.62 -12.15
CA VAL A 147 -8.48 0.39 -13.30
C VAL A 147 -8.14 -0.88 -14.07
N THR A 148 -6.86 -1.26 -14.13
CA THR A 148 -6.45 -2.50 -14.79
C THR A 148 -6.99 -3.72 -14.04
N CYS A 149 -6.98 -3.71 -12.70
CA CYS A 149 -7.61 -4.75 -11.89
C CYS A 149 -9.13 -4.85 -12.16
N ILE A 150 -9.82 -3.71 -12.35
CA ILE A 150 -11.24 -3.70 -12.73
C ILE A 150 -11.44 -4.33 -14.12
N ALA A 151 -10.53 -4.08 -15.06
CA ALA A 151 -10.60 -4.61 -16.42
C ALA A 151 -10.43 -6.14 -16.50
N GLU A 152 -9.81 -6.75 -15.49
CA GLU A 152 -9.62 -8.19 -15.34
C GLU A 152 -10.85 -8.90 -14.74
N VAL A 153 -11.88 -8.16 -14.34
CA VAL A 153 -13.15 -8.73 -13.85
C VAL A 153 -13.94 -9.32 -15.02
N GLU A 154 -14.39 -10.56 -14.87
CA GLU A 154 -15.05 -11.32 -15.93
C GLU A 154 -16.44 -11.83 -15.49
N GLY A 155 -17.23 -12.29 -16.45
CA GLY A 155 -18.52 -12.93 -16.19
C GLY A 155 -19.56 -12.00 -15.52
N PRO A 156 -20.40 -12.53 -14.62
CA PRO A 156 -21.54 -11.78 -14.05
C PRO A 156 -21.12 -10.58 -13.18
N ASP A 157 -19.90 -10.59 -12.66
CA ASP A 157 -19.35 -9.47 -11.88
C ASP A 157 -18.99 -8.29 -12.79
N ARG A 158 -18.57 -8.57 -14.03
CA ARG A 158 -18.36 -7.54 -15.05
C ARG A 158 -19.68 -6.87 -15.44
N ASP A 159 -20.73 -7.65 -15.59
CA ASP A 159 -22.08 -7.13 -15.88
C ASP A 159 -22.59 -6.28 -14.72
N THR A 160 -22.38 -6.73 -13.48
CA THR A 160 -22.66 -5.95 -12.26
C THR A 160 -21.92 -4.61 -12.29
N LEU A 161 -20.62 -4.60 -12.58
CA LEU A 161 -19.85 -3.35 -12.68
C LEU A 161 -20.38 -2.44 -13.79
N HIS A 162 -20.79 -3.01 -14.92
CA HIS A 162 -21.38 -2.24 -16.01
C HIS A 162 -22.71 -1.58 -15.60
N ASP A 163 -23.59 -2.33 -14.94
CA ASP A 163 -24.89 -1.85 -14.46
C ASP A 163 -24.73 -0.71 -13.43
N HIS A 164 -23.69 -0.77 -12.62
CA HIS A 164 -23.33 0.30 -11.67
C HIS A 164 -22.52 1.45 -12.29
N HIS A 165 -22.27 1.44 -13.60
CA HIS A 165 -21.43 2.43 -14.30
C HIS A 165 -19.97 2.49 -13.82
N LEU A 166 -19.46 1.35 -13.36
CA LEU A 166 -18.10 1.15 -12.85
C LEU A 166 -17.20 0.40 -13.83
N ASP A 167 -17.51 0.45 -15.12
CA ASP A 167 -16.69 -0.22 -16.13
C ASP A 167 -15.31 0.45 -16.27
N ALA A 168 -14.28 -0.38 -16.51
CA ALA A 168 -12.89 0.06 -16.58
C ALA A 168 -12.64 1.14 -17.64
N ARG A 169 -13.39 1.12 -18.76
CA ARG A 169 -13.24 2.12 -19.82
C ARG A 169 -13.68 3.49 -19.33
N ARG A 170 -14.87 3.57 -18.73
CA ARG A 170 -15.39 4.81 -18.17
C ARG A 170 -14.51 5.36 -17.06
N LEU A 171 -14.04 4.51 -16.15
CA LEU A 171 -13.14 4.93 -15.07
C LEU A 171 -11.79 5.43 -15.61
N ARG A 172 -11.26 4.81 -16.68
CA ARG A 172 -10.07 5.29 -17.38
C ARG A 172 -10.27 6.69 -17.97
N ASP A 173 -11.42 6.95 -18.58
CA ASP A 173 -11.74 8.26 -19.14
C ASP A 173 -11.88 9.32 -18.03
N GLU A 174 -12.52 8.97 -16.91
CA GLU A 174 -12.64 9.84 -15.74
C GLU A 174 -11.26 10.18 -15.14
N ILE A 175 -10.39 9.19 -14.93
CA ILE A 175 -9.01 9.42 -14.43
C ILE A 175 -8.20 10.27 -15.41
N THR A 176 -8.37 10.05 -16.72
CA THR A 176 -7.71 10.86 -17.75
C THR A 176 -8.15 12.31 -17.67
N ALA A 177 -9.44 12.57 -17.41
CA ALA A 177 -9.97 13.93 -17.22
C ALA A 177 -9.42 14.62 -15.96
N LEU A 178 -8.93 13.86 -14.98
CA LEU A 178 -8.27 14.41 -13.79
C LEU A 178 -6.82 14.85 -14.06
N TYR A 179 -6.23 14.48 -15.20
CA TYR A 179 -4.79 14.65 -15.46
C TYR A 179 -4.31 16.08 -15.28
N ASP A 180 -5.10 17.10 -15.62
CA ASP A 180 -4.72 18.51 -15.52
C ASP A 180 -5.30 19.23 -14.30
N ARG A 181 -5.99 18.51 -13.41
CA ARG A 181 -6.63 19.10 -12.23
C ARG A 181 -5.62 19.35 -11.09
N PRO A 182 -5.65 20.54 -10.45
CA PRO A 182 -4.81 20.84 -9.28
C PRO A 182 -5.24 20.07 -8.03
N ASP A 183 -6.51 19.66 -7.96
CA ASP A 183 -7.14 18.88 -6.89
C ASP A 183 -7.16 17.37 -7.19
N LEU A 184 -6.25 16.87 -8.05
CA LEU A 184 -6.20 15.47 -8.50
C LEU A 184 -6.32 14.47 -7.34
N GLN A 185 -5.56 14.64 -6.26
CA GLN A 185 -5.55 13.69 -5.15
C GLN A 185 -6.92 13.61 -4.44
N ALA A 186 -7.55 14.76 -4.17
CA ALA A 186 -8.88 14.79 -3.56
C ALA A 186 -9.93 14.14 -4.47
N ARG A 187 -9.89 14.43 -5.78
CA ARG A 187 -10.79 13.83 -6.77
C ARG A 187 -10.58 12.34 -6.96
N ALA A 188 -9.34 11.89 -6.88
CA ALA A 188 -8.99 10.48 -6.93
C ALA A 188 -9.56 9.73 -5.71
N LEU A 189 -9.46 10.32 -4.51
CA LEU A 189 -10.07 9.76 -3.31
C LEU A 189 -11.61 9.71 -3.42
N GLU A 190 -12.25 10.80 -3.88
CA GLU A 190 -13.69 10.83 -4.16
C GLU A 190 -14.13 9.74 -5.15
N LEU A 191 -13.31 9.47 -6.18
CA LEU A 191 -13.57 8.44 -7.16
C LEU A 191 -13.57 7.04 -6.53
N LEU A 192 -12.59 6.73 -5.69
CA LEU A 192 -12.50 5.44 -4.99
C LEU A 192 -13.61 5.29 -3.94
N ASP A 193 -13.97 6.35 -3.24
CA ASP A 193 -15.09 6.37 -2.28
C ASP A 193 -16.41 6.08 -2.99
N ARG A 194 -16.65 6.73 -4.13
CA ARG A 194 -17.84 6.49 -4.95
C ARG A 194 -17.90 5.06 -5.46
N PHE A 195 -16.76 4.52 -5.90
CA PHE A 195 -16.66 3.14 -6.38
C PHE A 195 -17.06 2.15 -5.28
N GLU A 196 -16.45 2.27 -4.11
CA GLU A 196 -16.75 1.41 -2.96
C GLU A 196 -18.21 1.54 -2.52
N ALA A 197 -18.71 2.78 -2.41
CA ALA A 197 -20.09 3.02 -2.02
C ALA A 197 -21.09 2.40 -3.01
N GLN A 198 -20.86 2.50 -4.32
CA GLN A 198 -21.78 1.94 -5.32
C GLN A 198 -21.84 0.41 -5.30
N LEU A 199 -20.74 -0.26 -4.97
CA LEU A 199 -20.70 -1.72 -4.84
C LEU A 199 -21.23 -2.22 -3.50
N LEU A 200 -21.02 -1.47 -2.41
CA LEU A 200 -21.45 -1.86 -1.06
C LEU A 200 -22.88 -1.40 -0.73
N ASP A 201 -23.42 -0.38 -1.39
CA ASP A 201 -24.79 0.11 -1.19
C ASP A 201 -25.80 -0.63 -2.08
N ARG A 202 -25.81 -1.97 -2.02
CA ARG A 202 -26.93 -2.78 -2.51
C ARG A 202 -28.13 -2.62 -1.56
N GLY A 203 -28.75 -1.44 -1.55
CA GLY A 203 -29.74 -1.09 -0.53
C GLY A 203 -30.76 0.01 -0.86
N ARG A 204 -30.67 0.68 -2.02
CA ARG A 204 -31.81 1.45 -2.57
C ARG A 204 -32.30 0.80 -3.84
N ASP A 205 -33.01 -0.30 -3.65
CA ASP A 205 -33.94 -0.85 -4.64
C ASP A 205 -34.99 0.23 -4.98
N PRO A 206 -35.11 0.71 -6.23
CA PRO A 206 -36.16 1.66 -6.61
C PRO A 206 -37.56 1.03 -6.70
N PHE A 207 -37.70 -0.28 -6.45
CA PHE A 207 -38.97 -1.01 -6.56
C PHE A 207 -39.39 -1.77 -5.28
N ARG A 208 -38.84 -1.41 -4.12
CA ARG A 208 -39.38 -1.79 -2.80
C ARG A 208 -40.12 -0.64 -2.12
#